data_AF-A0AA39XZF3-F1
#
_entry.id   AF-A0AA39XZF3-F1
#
_cell.length_a   1.000
_cell.length_b   1.000
_cell.length_c   1.000
_cell.angle_alpha   90.00
_cell.angle_beta   90.00
_cell.angle_gamma   90.00
#
_symmetry.space_group_name_H-M   'P 1'
#
loop_
_entity.id
_entity.type
_entity.pdbx_description
1 polymer ?
#
loop_
_entity_poly.entity_id
_entity_poly.type
_entity_poly.pdbx_seq_one_letter_code
_entity_poly.pdbx_strand_id
1 'polypeptide(L)'
;MSTLRNTTITTQLSTKDIPYGYSGVIPVRSFNPTSLTHEFGQIFNAYQSRNDIRLNATGCRGVCHTRVVAPGFDERCTEGTTPYNLTFQVNPGGGGFTSTEENIGSIIFSRETAAEFNASVKYKDDSACIGVLHTVDCSFRLATVSYPITIANNTASLRPGGANDSLSISPVRYEGGSIADQFSTAGGFYLVADQLFGSNITLQARLPYWSVQGNGSMRYTYQSNGMYNNCSITYSNPMPDIRSALRELIFRASIGLSNSSTLQITPGTEEVGRVIYRLNPYYLLASLCVMLTNVVAVLPLYFGWWHLGRVVSMSPLETAKAFRSPLMADAGSNEELGGLVRAVGEKRVRYGAVVAQGGALEQSDCQRDDAQRFSADGGEAVVQHIVDHQELGARSSSGAEAIPLKAFEEDESVGGGDRLILCLTEEKDGLPPPPGRGNLYF
;
A
#
# COMPACT_ATOMS: atom_id res chain seq x y z
N MET A 1 -3.63 -4.74 -12.93
CA MET A 1 -4.31 -5.97 -13.38
C MET A 1 -3.77 -7.08 -12.51
N SER A 2 -4.61 -7.75 -11.73
CA SER A 2 -4.19 -8.86 -10.89
C SER A 2 -4.19 -10.16 -11.69
N THR A 3 -3.22 -11.02 -11.41
CA THR A 3 -3.12 -12.35 -12.02
C THR A 3 -3.49 -13.36 -10.94
N LEU A 4 -4.54 -14.15 -11.21
CA LEU A 4 -4.91 -15.29 -10.37
C LEU A 4 -4.04 -16.49 -10.74
N ARG A 5 -3.44 -17.13 -9.74
CA ARG A 5 -2.62 -18.34 -9.90
C ARG A 5 -3.05 -19.40 -8.90
N ASN A 6 -3.10 -20.65 -9.33
CA ASN A 6 -3.27 -21.76 -8.39
C ASN A 6 -1.99 -21.92 -7.58
N THR A 7 -2.12 -22.05 -6.27
CA THR A 7 -1.01 -22.26 -5.34
C THR A 7 -1.40 -23.28 -4.28
N THR A 8 -0.40 -23.88 -3.65
CA THR A 8 -0.57 -24.75 -2.48
C THR A 8 -0.11 -23.98 -1.26
N ILE A 9 -1.00 -23.84 -0.27
CA ILE A 9 -0.74 -23.08 0.95
C ILE A 9 -0.62 -24.06 2.10
N THR A 10 0.47 -23.94 2.86
CA THR A 10 0.71 -24.73 4.06
C THR A 10 0.44 -23.86 5.27
N THR A 11 -0.51 -24.23 6.12
CA THR A 11 -0.91 -23.48 7.32
C THR A 11 -0.64 -24.29 8.58
N GLN A 12 -0.13 -23.65 9.62
CA GLN A 12 -0.07 -24.23 10.98
C GLN A 12 -1.44 -24.08 11.65
N LEU A 13 -2.28 -25.10 11.53
CA LEU A 13 -3.64 -25.09 12.07
C LEU A 13 -4.08 -26.47 12.55
N SER A 14 -4.64 -26.55 13.75
CA SER A 14 -5.17 -27.77 14.33
C SER A 14 -6.49 -28.17 13.70
N THR A 15 -6.54 -29.40 13.18
CA THR A 15 -7.79 -30.06 12.74
C THR A 15 -8.46 -30.85 13.86
N LYS A 16 -7.87 -30.90 15.07
CA LYS A 16 -8.42 -31.63 16.21
C LYS A 16 -9.53 -30.83 16.86
N ASP A 17 -10.58 -31.52 17.32
CA ASP A 17 -11.66 -30.94 18.11
C ASP A 17 -11.15 -30.11 19.30
N ILE A 18 -11.95 -29.12 19.72
CA ILE A 18 -11.67 -28.33 20.92
C ILE A 18 -11.53 -29.26 22.14
N PRO A 19 -10.46 -29.14 22.95
CA PRO A 19 -10.27 -29.95 24.14
C PRO A 19 -11.43 -29.83 25.12
N TYR A 20 -11.71 -30.91 25.85
CA TYR A 20 -12.72 -30.91 26.89
C TYR A 20 -12.46 -29.81 27.92
N GLY A 21 -13.50 -29.02 28.22
CA GLY A 21 -13.42 -27.98 29.25
C GLY A 21 -12.66 -26.71 28.84
N TYR A 22 -12.40 -26.52 27.55
CA TYR A 22 -11.51 -25.45 27.09
C TYR A 22 -12.06 -24.02 27.29
N SER A 23 -13.38 -23.79 27.24
CA SER A 23 -13.90 -22.42 27.06
C SER A 23 -14.53 -21.79 28.31
N GLY A 24 -15.22 -22.56 29.14
CA GLY A 24 -15.99 -22.02 30.27
C GLY A 24 -15.81 -22.79 31.56
N VAL A 25 -16.13 -22.14 32.68
CA VAL A 25 -16.17 -22.74 34.02
C VAL A 25 -17.61 -22.76 34.52
N ILE A 26 -18.08 -23.96 34.84
CA ILE A 26 -19.39 -24.25 35.43
C ILE A 26 -19.19 -24.44 36.94
N PRO A 27 -19.83 -23.63 37.80
CA PRO A 27 -19.75 -23.82 39.23
C PRO A 27 -20.52 -25.07 39.67
N VAL A 28 -20.08 -25.74 40.74
CA VAL A 28 -20.57 -27.05 41.22
C VAL A 28 -22.10 -27.13 41.41
N ARG A 29 -22.78 -26.00 41.62
CA ARG A 29 -24.22 -25.91 41.89
C ARG A 29 -25.02 -25.27 40.75
N SER A 30 -24.40 -25.03 39.60
CA SER A 30 -25.05 -24.48 38.41
C SER A 30 -24.80 -25.39 37.21
N PHE A 31 -25.68 -25.36 36.22
CA PHE A 31 -25.46 -25.98 34.92
C PHE A 31 -25.05 -24.95 33.85
N ASN A 32 -25.07 -23.66 34.21
CA ASN A 32 -24.65 -22.56 33.35
C ASN A 32 -23.24 -22.10 33.70
N PRO A 33 -22.38 -21.87 32.69
CA PRO A 33 -21.05 -21.32 32.89
C PRO A 33 -21.15 -19.89 33.42
N THR A 34 -20.34 -19.54 34.40
CA THR A 34 -20.32 -18.19 35.00
C THR A 34 -19.07 -17.42 34.68
N SER A 35 -18.00 -18.12 34.26
CA SER A 35 -16.70 -17.53 33.98
C SER A 35 -16.08 -18.21 32.76
N LEU A 36 -15.16 -17.51 32.10
CA LEU A 36 -14.33 -18.08 31.05
C LEU A 36 -13.10 -18.76 31.66
N THR A 37 -12.56 -19.76 30.98
CA THR A 37 -11.20 -20.24 31.26
C THR A 37 -10.18 -19.14 30.93
N HIS A 38 -8.98 -19.25 31.48
CA HIS A 38 -7.94 -18.25 31.26
C HIS A 38 -7.54 -18.19 29.77
N GLU A 39 -7.37 -19.34 29.13
CA GLU A 39 -6.98 -19.47 27.72
C GLU A 39 -8.04 -18.86 26.80
N PHE A 40 -9.31 -19.18 27.03
CA PHE A 40 -10.39 -18.65 26.22
C PHE A 40 -10.66 -17.17 26.50
N GLY A 41 -10.46 -16.72 27.73
CA GLY A 41 -10.51 -15.30 28.09
C GLY A 41 -9.52 -14.44 27.30
N GLN A 42 -8.32 -14.95 27.02
CA GLN A 42 -7.34 -14.24 26.17
C GLN A 42 -7.82 -14.13 24.71
N ILE A 43 -8.42 -15.20 24.17
CA ILE A 43 -9.00 -15.19 22.82
C ILE A 43 -10.15 -14.19 22.73
N PHE A 44 -11.02 -14.16 23.73
CA PHE A 44 -12.12 -13.20 23.79
C PHE A 44 -11.62 -11.76 23.88
N ASN A 45 -10.60 -11.49 24.68
CA ASN A 45 -9.97 -10.16 24.75
C ASN A 45 -9.36 -9.74 23.40
N ALA A 46 -8.66 -10.65 22.72
CA ALA A 46 -8.11 -10.39 21.38
C ALA A 46 -9.20 -10.11 20.33
N TYR A 47 -10.35 -10.80 20.42
CA TYR A 47 -11.52 -10.52 19.59
C TYR A 47 -12.11 -9.13 19.87
N GLN A 48 -12.33 -8.77 21.14
CA GLN A 48 -12.84 -7.47 21.55
C GLN A 48 -11.91 -6.31 21.14
N SER A 49 -10.59 -6.55 21.21
CA SER A 49 -9.56 -5.59 20.79
C SER A 49 -9.39 -5.52 19.26
N ARG A 50 -10.14 -6.32 18.49
CA ARG A 50 -10.03 -6.45 17.03
C ARG A 50 -8.59 -6.73 16.55
N ASN A 51 -7.86 -7.53 17.32
CA ASN A 51 -6.49 -7.93 16.96
C ASN A 51 -6.49 -8.78 15.70
N ASP A 52 -5.50 -8.61 14.82
CA ASP A 52 -5.34 -9.45 13.64
C ASP A 52 -5.24 -10.94 13.99
N ILE A 53 -5.88 -11.79 13.18
CA ILE A 53 -5.78 -13.25 13.31
C ILE A 53 -4.47 -13.69 12.66
N ARG A 54 -3.42 -13.91 13.44
CA ARG A 54 -2.12 -14.34 12.93
C ARG A 54 -2.14 -15.83 12.61
N LEU A 55 -1.87 -16.17 11.36
CA LEU A 55 -1.77 -17.55 10.88
C LEU A 55 -0.43 -17.71 10.16
N ASN A 56 0.41 -18.60 10.68
CA ASN A 56 1.68 -18.95 10.04
C ASN A 56 1.40 -19.78 8.80
N ALA A 57 1.35 -19.11 7.65
CA ALA A 57 1.10 -19.70 6.34
C ALA A 57 2.33 -19.52 5.44
N THR A 58 2.73 -20.58 4.73
CA THR A 58 3.77 -20.54 3.71
C THR A 58 3.17 -20.89 2.34
N GLY A 59 3.80 -20.41 1.26
CA GLY A 59 3.30 -20.60 -0.11
C GLY A 59 2.41 -19.45 -0.64
N CYS A 60 2.30 -18.35 0.11
CA CYS A 60 1.57 -17.15 -0.30
C CYS A 60 2.50 -15.92 -0.36
N ARG A 61 2.55 -15.21 -1.49
CA ARG A 61 3.31 -13.96 -1.66
C ARG A 61 2.40 -12.74 -1.80
N GLY A 62 1.21 -12.92 -2.36
CA GLY A 62 0.18 -11.88 -2.50
C GLY A 62 -0.99 -12.07 -1.52
N VAL A 63 -2.21 -11.88 -2.03
CA VAL A 63 -3.45 -12.21 -1.29
C VAL A 63 -3.87 -13.61 -1.70
N CYS A 64 -3.98 -14.53 -0.76
CA CYS A 64 -4.36 -15.90 -1.04
C CYS A 64 -5.76 -16.22 -0.54
N HIS A 65 -6.54 -16.91 -1.36
CA HIS A 65 -7.84 -17.46 -0.99
C HIS A 65 -7.71 -18.97 -0.90
N THR A 66 -8.08 -19.53 0.25
CA THR A 66 -8.06 -20.98 0.48
C THR A 66 -9.20 -21.40 1.38
N ARG A 67 -9.35 -22.71 1.53
CA ARG A 67 -10.24 -23.34 2.50
C ARG A 67 -9.41 -24.17 3.46
N VAL A 68 -9.47 -23.84 4.75
CA VAL A 68 -8.79 -24.58 5.82
C VAL A 68 -9.79 -25.37 6.64
N VAL A 69 -9.34 -26.41 7.32
CA VAL A 69 -10.21 -27.24 8.18
C VAL A 69 -9.81 -27.01 9.62
N ALA A 70 -10.78 -26.65 10.46
CA ALA A 70 -10.58 -26.39 11.87
C ALA A 70 -11.87 -26.61 12.66
N PRO A 71 -11.79 -26.68 14.00
CA PRO A 71 -12.96 -26.63 14.87
C PRO A 71 -13.87 -25.44 14.59
N GLY A 72 -15.17 -25.68 14.69
CA GLY A 72 -16.25 -24.74 14.41
C GLY A 72 -17.58 -25.21 14.98
N PHE A 73 -18.65 -24.62 14.46
CA PHE A 73 -20.02 -25.00 14.81
C PHE A 73 -20.72 -25.53 13.56
N ASP A 74 -21.42 -26.66 13.71
CA ASP A 74 -22.52 -27.03 12.84
C ASP A 74 -23.71 -26.13 13.22
N GLU A 75 -24.17 -25.35 12.25
CA GLU A 75 -25.18 -24.31 12.42
C GLU A 75 -26.48 -24.74 11.74
N ARG A 76 -27.57 -24.84 12.51
CA ARG A 76 -28.89 -25.15 11.96
C ARG A 76 -29.88 -24.06 12.36
N CYS A 77 -30.31 -23.27 11.38
CA CYS A 77 -31.21 -22.16 11.60
C CYS A 77 -32.60 -22.42 10.99
N THR A 78 -33.63 -22.05 11.73
CA THR A 78 -35.03 -22.06 11.30
C THR A 78 -35.62 -20.67 11.44
N GLU A 79 -36.31 -20.21 10.40
CA GLU A 79 -37.03 -18.93 10.42
C GLU A 79 -38.50 -19.16 10.75
N GLY A 80 -39.08 -18.22 11.47
CA GLY A 80 -40.48 -18.23 11.86
C GLY A 80 -41.03 -16.83 12.04
N THR A 81 -42.30 -16.76 12.45
CA THR A 81 -42.98 -15.48 12.67
C THR A 81 -43.94 -15.58 13.85
N THR A 82 -44.07 -14.51 14.62
CA THR A 82 -45.03 -14.41 15.74
C THR A 82 -45.85 -13.13 15.63
N PRO A 83 -47.19 -13.17 15.76
CA PRO A 83 -48.01 -11.97 15.62
C PRO A 83 -47.81 -11.02 16.80
N TYR A 84 -47.91 -9.71 16.56
CA TYR A 84 -47.89 -8.67 17.59
C TYR A 84 -48.97 -7.62 17.36
N ASN A 85 -49.42 -6.97 18.44
CA ASN A 85 -50.36 -5.87 18.37
C ASN A 85 -50.00 -4.77 19.39
N LEU A 86 -49.52 -3.65 18.86
CA LEU A 86 -49.11 -2.47 19.62
C LEU A 86 -50.22 -1.43 19.77
N THR A 87 -51.45 -1.68 19.29
CA THR A 87 -52.53 -0.70 19.41
C THR A 87 -52.98 -0.51 20.86
N PHE A 88 -53.40 0.70 21.21
CA PHE A 88 -54.00 0.98 22.52
C PHE A 88 -55.51 0.76 22.47
N GLN A 89 -56.08 0.25 23.56
CA GLN A 89 -57.54 0.15 23.71
C GLN A 89 -58.06 1.28 24.58
N VAL A 90 -59.11 1.96 24.10
CA VAL A 90 -59.88 2.93 24.89
C VAL A 90 -60.93 2.16 25.66
N ASN A 91 -60.91 2.24 27.00
CA ASN A 91 -61.90 1.53 27.79
C ASN A 91 -63.31 2.10 27.54
N PRO A 92 -64.31 1.23 27.26
CA PRO A 92 -65.69 1.67 27.11
C PRO A 92 -66.16 2.29 28.43
N GLY A 93 -66.45 3.60 28.42
CA GLY A 93 -66.76 4.38 29.62
C GLY A 93 -65.91 5.64 29.80
N GLY A 94 -64.96 5.93 28.90
CA GLY A 94 -64.27 7.22 28.82
C GLY A 94 -63.25 7.52 29.92
N GLY A 95 -62.97 6.54 30.80
CA GLY A 95 -62.16 6.75 32.01
C GLY A 95 -60.71 6.26 31.96
N GLY A 96 -60.26 5.60 30.89
CA GLY A 96 -58.87 5.12 30.85
C GLY A 96 -58.46 4.41 29.57
N PHE A 97 -57.14 4.23 29.42
CA PHE A 97 -56.51 3.52 28.32
C PHE A 97 -55.79 2.28 28.87
N THR A 98 -55.86 1.17 28.14
CA THR A 98 -55.06 -0.01 28.46
C THR A 98 -53.70 0.12 27.76
N SER A 99 -52.63 0.21 28.55
CA SER A 99 -51.25 0.18 28.04
C SER A 99 -50.98 -1.18 27.41
N THR A 100 -50.48 -1.20 26.18
CA THR A 100 -49.92 -2.41 25.57
C THR A 100 -48.42 -2.39 25.73
N GLU A 101 -47.86 -3.57 26.04
CA GLU A 101 -46.43 -3.80 26.14
C GLU A 101 -46.12 -5.06 25.35
N GLU A 102 -45.28 -4.93 24.34
CA GLU A 102 -44.88 -6.05 23.50
C GLU A 102 -43.37 -6.10 23.37
N ASN A 103 -42.81 -7.31 23.39
CA ASN A 103 -41.41 -7.53 23.12
C ASN A 103 -41.19 -7.55 21.59
N ILE A 104 -40.73 -6.42 21.08
CA ILE A 104 -40.51 -6.17 19.64
C ILE A 104 -39.10 -6.56 19.16
N GLY A 105 -38.22 -6.97 20.07
CA GLY A 105 -36.87 -7.41 19.74
C GLY A 105 -36.21 -8.14 20.88
N SER A 106 -35.65 -9.33 20.64
CA SER A 106 -34.89 -10.06 21.65
C SER A 106 -33.83 -10.94 21.04
N ILE A 107 -32.71 -11.11 21.74
CA ILE A 107 -31.68 -12.08 21.45
C ILE A 107 -31.48 -12.87 22.73
N ILE A 108 -31.86 -14.14 22.70
CA ILE A 108 -31.82 -15.04 23.86
C ILE A 108 -30.92 -16.21 23.50
N PHE A 109 -29.97 -16.50 24.36
CA PHE A 109 -29.19 -17.72 24.26
C PHE A 109 -29.69 -18.73 25.28
N SER A 110 -29.76 -19.99 24.89
CA SER A 110 -30.09 -21.09 25.79
C SER A 110 -29.13 -22.24 25.56
N ARG A 111 -28.89 -23.02 26.61
CA ARG A 111 -27.98 -24.17 26.54
C ARG A 111 -28.77 -25.44 26.81
N GLU A 112 -28.74 -26.37 25.86
CA GLU A 112 -29.38 -27.68 26.01
C GLU A 112 -28.39 -28.74 26.49
N THR A 113 -27.16 -28.72 25.98
CA THR A 113 -26.15 -29.72 26.33
C THR A 113 -24.76 -29.12 26.53
N ALA A 114 -23.81 -30.00 26.88
CA ALA A 114 -22.38 -29.71 26.97
C ALA A 114 -21.78 -29.06 25.71
N ALA A 115 -22.17 -29.58 24.54
CA ALA A 115 -21.56 -29.29 23.25
C ALA A 115 -22.49 -28.54 22.29
N GLU A 116 -23.68 -28.17 22.75
CA GLU A 116 -24.72 -27.52 21.95
C GLU A 116 -25.43 -26.42 22.73
N PHE A 117 -25.60 -25.28 22.08
CA PHE A 117 -26.38 -24.16 22.57
C PHE A 117 -27.19 -23.55 21.42
N ASN A 118 -28.29 -22.89 21.77
CA ASN A 118 -29.20 -22.27 20.84
C ASN A 118 -29.16 -20.74 20.98
N ALA A 119 -29.38 -20.05 19.88
CA ALA A 119 -29.64 -18.61 19.85
C ALA A 119 -30.99 -18.36 19.18
N SER A 120 -31.88 -17.70 19.91
CA SER A 120 -33.20 -17.30 19.46
C SER A 120 -33.22 -15.79 19.30
N VAL A 121 -33.42 -15.34 18.07
CA VAL A 121 -33.52 -13.95 17.71
C VAL A 121 -34.95 -13.64 17.34
N LYS A 122 -35.47 -12.51 17.83
CA LYS A 122 -36.77 -11.97 17.45
C LYS A 122 -36.59 -10.51 17.11
N TYR A 123 -37.20 -10.03 16.03
CA TYR A 123 -37.11 -8.63 15.62
C TYR A 123 -38.34 -8.19 14.83
N LYS A 124 -38.62 -6.89 14.90
CA LYS A 124 -39.67 -6.20 14.16
C LYS A 124 -39.04 -5.45 12.98
N ASP A 125 -39.34 -5.84 11.75
CA ASP A 125 -38.78 -5.21 10.54
C ASP A 125 -39.77 -4.25 9.84
N ASP A 126 -41.08 -4.46 10.03
CA ASP A 126 -42.14 -3.58 9.53
C ASP A 126 -42.46 -2.45 10.52
N SER A 127 -42.75 -1.26 10.01
CA SER A 127 -43.16 -0.06 10.75
C SER A 127 -44.61 -0.09 11.27
N ALA A 128 -45.43 -1.07 10.87
CA ALA A 128 -46.81 -1.19 11.31
C ALA A 128 -46.95 -1.36 12.85
N CYS A 129 -48.12 -0.99 13.39
CA CYS A 129 -48.47 -1.26 14.80
C CYS A 129 -49.04 -2.67 15.01
N ILE A 130 -49.49 -3.32 13.95
CA ILE A 130 -50.03 -4.68 13.97
C ILE A 130 -49.34 -5.42 12.85
N GLY A 131 -48.79 -6.59 13.15
CA GLY A 131 -48.07 -7.36 12.17
C GLY A 131 -47.48 -8.62 12.76
N VAL A 132 -46.37 -9.06 12.17
CA VAL A 132 -45.60 -10.22 12.63
C VAL A 132 -44.17 -9.81 12.96
N LEU A 133 -43.63 -10.36 14.04
CA LEU A 133 -42.22 -10.32 14.38
C LEU A 133 -41.56 -11.51 13.71
N HIS A 134 -40.40 -11.30 13.11
CA HIS A 134 -39.59 -12.37 12.58
C HIS A 134 -38.81 -13.04 13.70
N THR A 135 -38.80 -14.36 13.71
CA THR A 135 -38.01 -15.17 14.64
C THR A 135 -36.99 -15.99 13.86
N VAL A 136 -35.77 -16.08 14.37
CA VAL A 136 -34.69 -16.90 13.81
C VAL A 136 -34.08 -17.68 14.96
N ASP A 137 -34.29 -18.99 14.94
CA ASP A 137 -33.77 -19.91 15.95
C ASP A 137 -32.63 -20.72 15.32
N CYS A 138 -31.44 -20.61 15.88
CA CYS A 138 -30.26 -21.35 15.41
C CYS A 138 -29.71 -22.24 16.53
N SER A 139 -29.45 -23.51 16.23
CA SER A 139 -28.64 -24.39 17.08
C SER A 139 -27.19 -24.43 16.61
N PHE A 140 -26.27 -24.39 17.57
CA PHE A 140 -24.83 -24.40 17.37
C PHE A 140 -24.23 -25.60 18.08
N ARG A 141 -23.79 -26.59 17.30
CA ARG A 141 -23.16 -27.80 17.84
C ARG A 141 -21.69 -27.85 17.46
N LEU A 142 -20.81 -28.16 18.40
CA LEU A 142 -19.37 -28.29 18.11
C LEU A 142 -19.12 -29.31 16.99
N ALA A 143 -18.34 -28.90 16.00
CA ALA A 143 -18.01 -29.68 14.82
C ALA A 143 -16.64 -29.28 14.26
N THR A 144 -16.09 -30.09 13.37
CA THR A 144 -14.99 -29.69 12.48
C THR A 144 -15.58 -29.16 11.18
N VAL A 145 -15.18 -27.95 10.77
CA VAL A 145 -15.75 -27.24 9.62
C VAL A 145 -14.66 -26.74 8.65
N SER A 146 -15.04 -26.50 7.41
CA SER A 146 -14.18 -25.93 6.38
C SER A 146 -14.37 -24.41 6.30
N TYR A 147 -13.36 -23.63 6.71
CA TYR A 147 -13.39 -22.18 6.68
C TYR A 147 -12.86 -21.62 5.36
N PRO A 148 -13.66 -20.84 4.61
CA PRO A 148 -13.13 -20.03 3.53
C PRO A 148 -12.39 -18.82 4.12
N ILE A 149 -11.07 -18.80 3.99
CA ILE A 149 -10.23 -17.72 4.52
C ILE A 149 -9.52 -16.98 3.40
N THR A 150 -9.15 -15.73 3.69
CA THR A 150 -8.19 -14.97 2.91
C THR A 150 -6.97 -14.67 3.75
N ILE A 151 -5.78 -14.91 3.19
CA ILE A 151 -4.51 -14.73 3.86
C ILE A 151 -3.76 -13.62 3.13
N ALA A 152 -3.32 -12.61 3.87
CA ALA A 152 -2.44 -11.55 3.39
C ALA A 152 -1.46 -11.19 4.50
N ASN A 153 -0.16 -11.09 4.23
CA ASN A 153 0.85 -10.72 5.23
C ASN A 153 0.79 -11.53 6.55
N ASN A 154 0.59 -12.85 6.47
CA ASN A 154 0.41 -13.75 7.62
C ASN A 154 -0.81 -13.44 8.51
N THR A 155 -1.72 -12.56 8.09
CA THR A 155 -3.01 -12.37 8.73
C THR A 155 -4.08 -13.12 7.94
N ALA A 156 -4.95 -13.80 8.67
CA ALA A 156 -6.10 -14.48 8.13
C ALA A 156 -7.36 -13.65 8.40
N SER A 157 -8.26 -13.59 7.43
CA SER A 157 -9.61 -13.09 7.63
C SER A 157 -10.61 -14.11 7.12
N LEU A 158 -11.69 -14.27 7.87
CA LEU A 158 -12.77 -15.18 7.51
C LEU A 158 -13.63 -14.53 6.44
N ARG A 159 -13.98 -15.28 5.40
CA ARG A 159 -15.05 -14.89 4.48
C ARG A 159 -16.38 -15.42 5.01
N PRO A 160 -17.51 -14.79 4.62
CA PRO A 160 -18.82 -15.32 4.92
C PRO A 160 -18.90 -16.77 4.45
N GLY A 161 -19.17 -17.68 5.38
CA GLY A 161 -19.34 -19.10 5.09
C GLY A 161 -20.79 -19.45 4.82
N GLY A 162 -21.01 -20.51 4.05
CA GLY A 162 -22.34 -21.06 3.83
C GLY A 162 -22.85 -21.82 5.05
N ALA A 163 -24.17 -22.01 5.12
CA ALA A 163 -24.72 -23.15 5.87
C ALA A 163 -24.21 -24.44 5.19
N ASN A 164 -23.73 -25.43 5.94
CA ASN A 164 -23.17 -26.72 5.47
C ASN A 164 -21.65 -26.80 5.23
N ASP A 165 -20.85 -25.96 5.87
CA ASP A 165 -19.38 -26.12 5.87
C ASP A 165 -18.89 -27.24 6.84
N SER A 166 -19.80 -27.95 7.54
CA SER A 166 -19.48 -28.98 8.52
C SER A 166 -19.01 -30.29 7.90
N LEU A 167 -17.87 -30.82 8.36
CA LEU A 167 -17.30 -32.09 7.90
C LEU A 167 -17.59 -33.23 8.86
N SER A 168 -17.47 -32.99 10.16
CA SER A 168 -17.74 -34.01 11.18
C SER A 168 -18.21 -33.35 12.47
N ILE A 169 -19.26 -33.89 13.07
CA ILE A 169 -19.81 -33.38 14.33
C ILE A 169 -19.00 -33.94 15.50
N SER A 170 -18.61 -33.09 16.44
CA SER A 170 -17.85 -33.53 17.61
C SER A 170 -18.75 -34.35 18.55
N PRO A 171 -18.22 -35.39 19.21
CA PRO A 171 -19.01 -36.22 20.12
C PRO A 171 -19.46 -35.40 21.32
N VAL A 172 -20.74 -35.54 21.69
CA VAL A 172 -21.27 -34.92 22.92
C VAL A 172 -20.64 -35.65 24.11
N ARG A 173 -19.92 -34.91 24.95
CA ARG A 173 -19.45 -35.40 26.25
C ARG A 173 -20.36 -34.85 27.33
N TYR A 174 -20.58 -35.62 28.39
CA TYR A 174 -21.30 -35.09 29.55
C TYR A 174 -20.42 -34.05 30.25
N GLU A 175 -20.97 -32.89 30.58
CA GLU A 175 -20.31 -31.80 31.31
C GLU A 175 -21.14 -31.44 32.54
N GLY A 176 -20.48 -31.12 33.65
CA GLY A 176 -21.13 -30.79 34.92
C GLY A 176 -21.46 -32.00 35.81
N GLY A 177 -21.95 -31.72 37.02
CA GLY A 177 -22.39 -32.74 37.98
C GLY A 177 -21.31 -33.25 38.96
N SER A 178 -20.05 -32.84 38.80
CA SER A 178 -18.98 -33.15 39.76
C SER A 178 -17.94 -32.02 39.85
N ILE A 179 -17.09 -32.04 40.88
CA ILE A 179 -15.95 -31.11 41.00
C ILE A 179 -14.92 -31.33 39.89
N ALA A 180 -14.84 -32.54 39.33
CA ALA A 180 -13.95 -32.87 38.22
C ALA A 180 -14.48 -32.36 36.86
N ASP A 181 -15.78 -32.05 36.77
CA ASP A 181 -16.48 -31.64 35.55
C ASP A 181 -16.94 -30.18 35.58
N GLN A 182 -16.22 -29.32 36.30
CA GLN A 182 -16.49 -27.88 36.38
C GLN A 182 -16.14 -27.11 35.11
N PHE A 183 -15.76 -27.78 34.03
CA PHE A 183 -15.30 -27.11 32.82
C PHE A 183 -16.22 -27.43 31.65
N SER A 184 -16.44 -26.44 30.81
CA SER A 184 -17.29 -26.55 29.62
C SER A 184 -16.51 -26.30 28.35
N THR A 185 -16.79 -27.11 27.33
CA THR A 185 -16.18 -27.02 26.01
C THR A 185 -16.87 -25.98 25.15
N ALA A 186 -18.21 -25.95 25.12
CA ALA A 186 -19.00 -24.95 24.37
C ALA A 186 -19.49 -23.77 25.24
N GLY A 187 -19.54 -23.95 26.57
CA GLY A 187 -20.18 -23.00 27.47
C GLY A 187 -19.55 -21.60 27.51
N GLY A 188 -18.23 -21.49 27.32
CA GLY A 188 -17.58 -20.18 27.22
C GLY A 188 -18.02 -19.39 25.98
N PHE A 189 -18.22 -20.06 24.85
CA PHE A 189 -18.73 -19.44 23.62
C PHE A 189 -20.15 -18.92 23.80
N TYR A 190 -21.02 -19.74 24.40
CA TYR A 190 -22.37 -19.34 24.81
C TYR A 190 -22.33 -18.11 25.71
N LEU A 191 -21.51 -18.13 26.77
CA LEU A 191 -21.44 -17.03 27.75
C LEU A 191 -20.96 -15.72 27.09
N VAL A 192 -19.96 -15.80 26.22
CA VAL A 192 -19.48 -14.64 25.45
C VAL A 192 -20.56 -14.13 24.50
N ALA A 193 -21.24 -15.01 23.78
CA ALA A 193 -22.29 -14.61 22.84
C ALA A 193 -23.46 -13.92 23.56
N ASP A 194 -23.89 -14.46 24.69
CA ASP A 194 -24.91 -13.84 25.53
C ASP A 194 -24.46 -12.48 26.08
N GLN A 195 -23.21 -12.36 26.52
CA GLN A 195 -22.67 -11.09 27.01
C GLN A 195 -22.54 -10.01 25.91
N LEU A 196 -22.27 -10.41 24.65
CA LEU A 196 -22.11 -9.49 23.53
C LEU A 196 -23.43 -9.06 22.91
N PHE A 197 -24.35 -10.02 22.75
CA PHE A 197 -25.56 -9.84 21.94
C PHE A 197 -26.86 -9.96 22.74
N GLY A 198 -26.83 -10.58 23.93
CA GLY A 198 -27.99 -10.75 24.80
C GLY A 198 -28.73 -9.43 24.98
N SER A 199 -29.97 -9.38 24.51
CA SER A 199 -30.75 -8.15 24.43
C SER A 199 -32.23 -8.45 24.54
N ASN A 200 -32.98 -7.53 25.16
CA ASN A 200 -34.42 -7.58 25.25
C ASN A 200 -34.98 -6.18 25.08
N ILE A 201 -35.91 -6.00 24.16
CA ILE A 201 -36.48 -4.71 23.75
C ILE A 201 -37.99 -4.83 23.80
N THR A 202 -38.59 -4.06 24.69
CA THR A 202 -40.03 -3.93 24.82
C THR A 202 -40.47 -2.54 24.38
N LEU A 203 -41.55 -2.49 23.60
CA LEU A 203 -42.22 -1.24 23.27
C LEU A 203 -43.47 -1.14 24.11
N GLN A 204 -43.55 -0.06 24.87
CA GLN A 204 -44.70 0.26 25.69
C GLN A 204 -45.45 1.44 25.08
N ALA A 205 -46.73 1.22 24.76
CA ALA A 205 -47.65 2.22 24.26
C ALA A 205 -48.47 2.80 25.42
N ARG A 206 -48.29 4.09 25.74
CA ARG A 206 -49.06 4.79 26.79
C ARG A 206 -49.40 6.19 26.33
N LEU A 207 -50.67 6.48 26.05
CA LEU A 207 -51.05 7.81 25.56
C LEU A 207 -50.59 8.96 26.48
N PRO A 208 -50.00 10.05 25.94
CA PRO A 208 -49.73 10.33 24.52
C PRO A 208 -48.35 9.85 23.99
N TYR A 209 -47.60 9.05 24.76
CA TYR A 209 -46.20 8.69 24.48
C TYR A 209 -45.98 7.22 24.10
N TRP A 210 -44.89 7.00 23.37
CA TRP A 210 -44.33 5.68 23.13
C TRP A 210 -42.99 5.63 23.85
N SER A 211 -42.73 4.54 24.57
CA SER A 211 -41.44 4.34 25.21
C SER A 211 -40.85 3.01 24.81
N VAL A 212 -39.63 3.05 24.29
CA VAL A 212 -38.82 1.85 24.06
C VAL A 212 -38.00 1.61 25.32
N GLN A 213 -38.25 0.48 25.95
CA GLN A 213 -37.48 -0.02 27.09
C GLN A 213 -36.70 -1.25 26.66
N GLY A 214 -35.59 -1.52 27.34
CA GLY A 214 -34.77 -2.67 26.99
C GLY A 214 -33.31 -2.51 27.33
N ASN A 215 -32.61 -3.64 27.30
CA ASN A 215 -31.19 -3.78 27.56
C ASN A 215 -30.47 -4.45 26.37
N GLY A 216 -29.15 -4.45 26.44
CA GLY A 216 -28.30 -5.08 25.44
C GLY A 216 -27.97 -4.21 24.23
N SER A 217 -27.11 -4.74 23.36
CA SER A 217 -26.57 -4.03 22.20
C SER A 217 -27.60 -3.90 21.07
N MET A 218 -28.59 -4.79 21.00
CA MET A 218 -29.52 -4.83 19.87
C MET A 218 -30.31 -3.54 19.70
N ARG A 219 -30.65 -2.90 20.82
CA ARG A 219 -31.40 -1.65 20.85
C ARG A 219 -30.75 -0.54 20.03
N TYR A 220 -29.43 -0.54 19.92
CA TYR A 220 -28.66 0.53 19.29
C TYR A 220 -28.06 0.09 17.95
N THR A 221 -27.51 -1.13 17.88
CA THR A 221 -26.73 -1.58 16.72
C THR A 221 -27.60 -1.97 15.52
N TYR A 222 -28.78 -2.53 15.75
CA TYR A 222 -29.64 -3.07 14.69
C TYR A 222 -30.88 -2.22 14.44
N GLN A 223 -31.01 -1.05 15.08
CA GLN A 223 -32.14 -0.16 14.83
C GLN A 223 -32.05 0.40 13.41
N SER A 224 -33.06 0.11 12.58
CA SER A 224 -33.07 0.56 11.18
C SER A 224 -33.71 1.94 11.02
N ASN A 225 -34.70 2.29 11.85
CA ASN A 225 -35.39 3.58 11.82
C ASN A 225 -35.22 4.37 13.11
N GLY A 226 -34.81 5.64 13.02
CA GLY A 226 -34.49 6.51 14.16
C GLY A 226 -35.66 7.28 14.79
N MET A 227 -36.89 7.13 14.29
CA MET A 227 -38.03 7.89 14.80
C MET A 227 -38.71 7.17 15.97
N TYR A 228 -38.52 7.72 17.18
CA TYR A 228 -39.08 7.23 18.44
C TYR A 228 -40.54 7.64 18.70
N ASN A 229 -41.23 8.23 17.71
CA ASN A 229 -42.51 8.89 17.95
C ASN A 229 -43.75 7.99 17.76
N ASN A 230 -43.59 6.70 17.42
CA ASN A 230 -44.70 5.76 17.26
C ASN A 230 -44.23 4.28 17.23
N CYS A 231 -45.12 3.35 16.87
CA CYS A 231 -44.83 1.97 16.48
C CYS A 231 -43.83 1.81 15.33
N SER A 232 -43.38 2.88 14.67
CA SER A 232 -42.57 2.81 13.45
C SER A 232 -41.12 2.34 13.66
N ILE A 233 -40.72 2.04 14.89
CA ILE A 233 -39.40 1.50 15.19
C ILE A 233 -39.23 0.12 14.58
N THR A 234 -38.11 -0.09 13.91
CA THR A 234 -37.76 -1.33 13.21
C THR A 234 -36.32 -1.71 13.50
N TYR A 235 -36.05 -3.01 13.39
CA TYR A 235 -34.77 -3.64 13.65
C TYR A 235 -34.40 -4.56 12.49
N SER A 236 -33.12 -4.56 12.10
CA SER A 236 -32.57 -5.52 11.14
C SER A 236 -32.24 -6.84 11.81
N ASN A 237 -32.19 -7.93 11.05
CA ASN A 237 -31.84 -9.26 11.54
C ASN A 237 -30.39 -9.29 12.11
N PRO A 238 -30.20 -9.53 13.43
CA PRO A 238 -28.87 -9.62 14.04
C PRO A 238 -28.18 -10.99 13.88
N MET A 239 -28.89 -12.02 13.42
CA MET A 239 -28.36 -13.39 13.37
C MET A 239 -27.08 -13.55 12.51
N PRO A 240 -26.91 -12.86 11.35
CA PRO A 240 -25.68 -12.94 10.57
C PRO A 240 -24.43 -12.53 11.36
N ASP A 241 -24.54 -11.49 12.20
CA ASP A 241 -23.43 -10.97 12.99
C ASP A 241 -23.10 -11.90 14.16
N ILE A 242 -24.13 -12.48 14.81
CA ILE A 242 -23.94 -13.51 15.84
C ILE A 242 -23.16 -14.71 15.27
N ARG A 243 -23.58 -15.20 14.10
CA ARG A 243 -22.91 -16.32 13.41
C ARG A 243 -21.47 -15.97 13.04
N SER A 244 -21.24 -14.78 12.48
CA SER A 244 -19.88 -14.34 12.13
C SER A 244 -18.98 -14.23 13.36
N ALA A 245 -19.48 -13.67 14.47
CA ALA A 245 -18.73 -13.53 15.72
C ALA A 245 -18.37 -14.89 16.32
N LEU A 246 -19.32 -15.83 16.37
CA LEU A 246 -19.08 -17.18 16.87
C LEU A 246 -18.05 -17.93 16.02
N ARG A 247 -18.17 -17.86 14.69
CA ARG A 247 -17.20 -18.45 13.74
C ARG A 247 -15.79 -17.89 13.93
N GLU A 248 -15.68 -16.57 14.11
CA GLU A 248 -14.39 -15.94 14.35
C GLU A 248 -13.78 -16.36 15.70
N LEU A 249 -14.58 -16.38 16.77
CA LEU A 249 -14.13 -16.77 18.11
C LEU A 249 -13.59 -18.19 18.14
N ILE A 250 -14.32 -19.16 17.57
CA ILE A 250 -13.88 -20.56 17.55
C ILE A 250 -12.70 -20.78 16.58
N PHE A 251 -12.63 -20.04 15.49
CA PHE A 251 -11.46 -20.06 14.61
C PHE A 251 -10.21 -19.53 15.33
N ARG A 252 -10.30 -18.41 16.05
CA ARG A 252 -9.21 -17.92 16.91
C ARG A 252 -8.82 -18.94 17.97
N ALA A 253 -9.79 -19.64 18.56
CA ALA A 253 -9.55 -20.72 19.51
C ALA A 253 -8.73 -21.86 18.89
N SER A 254 -9.06 -22.26 17.65
CA SER A 254 -8.33 -23.31 16.93
C SER A 254 -6.86 -22.95 16.67
N ILE A 255 -6.58 -21.67 16.40
CA ILE A 255 -5.21 -21.17 16.22
C ILE A 255 -4.45 -21.22 17.54
N GLY A 256 -5.08 -20.82 18.66
CA GLY A 256 -4.48 -20.92 20.00
C GLY A 256 -4.14 -22.35 20.42
N LEU A 257 -4.87 -23.34 19.88
CA LEU A 257 -4.62 -24.77 20.10
C LEU A 257 -3.59 -25.38 19.13
N SER A 258 -3.15 -24.64 18.13
CA SER A 258 -2.25 -25.15 17.08
C SER A 258 -0.81 -25.20 17.57
N ASN A 259 -0.13 -26.30 17.25
CA ASN A 259 1.29 -26.51 17.54
C ASN A 259 2.11 -26.54 16.23
N SER A 260 3.42 -26.30 16.30
CA SER A 260 4.33 -26.24 15.14
C SER A 260 4.39 -27.52 14.31
N SER A 261 4.00 -28.66 14.88
CA SER A 261 3.93 -29.95 14.20
C SER A 261 2.64 -30.18 13.40
N THR A 262 1.58 -29.39 13.61
CA THR A 262 0.31 -29.57 12.92
C THR A 262 0.26 -28.71 11.66
N LEU A 263 0.64 -29.31 10.53
CA LEU A 263 0.63 -28.65 9.23
C LEU A 263 -0.55 -29.15 8.38
N GLN A 264 -1.30 -28.22 7.81
CA GLN A 264 -2.34 -28.49 6.82
C GLN A 264 -1.91 -27.94 5.47
N ILE A 265 -1.92 -28.77 4.44
CA ILE A 265 -1.63 -28.37 3.06
C ILE A 265 -2.96 -28.26 2.31
N THR A 266 -3.28 -27.08 1.79
CA THR A 266 -4.56 -26.79 1.14
C THR A 266 -4.35 -26.16 -0.23
N PRO A 267 -5.12 -26.56 -1.26
CA PRO A 267 -5.10 -25.88 -2.54
C PRO A 267 -5.80 -24.52 -2.40
N GLY A 268 -5.23 -23.49 -3.00
CA GLY A 268 -5.78 -22.14 -2.99
C GLY A 268 -5.46 -21.37 -4.26
N THR A 269 -5.99 -20.16 -4.33
CA THR A 269 -5.74 -19.22 -5.42
C THR A 269 -5.03 -18.00 -4.86
N GLU A 270 -3.91 -17.63 -5.47
CA GLU A 270 -3.15 -16.43 -5.14
C GLU A 270 -3.46 -15.32 -6.14
N GLU A 271 -3.77 -14.14 -5.62
CA GLU A 271 -3.87 -12.90 -6.36
C GLU A 271 -2.57 -12.11 -6.18
N VAL A 272 -1.78 -12.00 -7.26
CA VAL A 272 -0.56 -11.20 -7.28
C VAL A 272 -0.79 -9.94 -8.11
N GLY A 273 -0.62 -8.79 -7.47
CA GLY A 273 -0.58 -7.50 -8.15
C GLY A 273 0.66 -7.39 -9.04
N ARG A 274 0.47 -7.39 -10.36
CA ARG A 274 1.55 -7.11 -11.31
C ARG A 274 1.41 -5.68 -11.84
N VAL A 275 2.49 -4.92 -11.74
CA VAL A 275 2.61 -3.64 -12.45
C VAL A 275 2.76 -3.96 -13.94
N ILE A 276 1.75 -3.61 -14.73
CA ILE A 276 1.79 -3.70 -16.19
C ILE A 276 1.90 -2.28 -16.71
N TYR A 277 3.05 -1.94 -17.29
CA TYR A 277 3.22 -0.69 -18.00
C TYR A 277 2.42 -0.74 -19.30
N ARG A 278 1.49 0.20 -19.47
CA ARG A 278 0.77 0.38 -20.73
C ARG A 278 1.39 1.56 -21.47
N LEU A 279 2.01 1.27 -22.62
CA LEU A 279 2.44 2.31 -23.56
C LEU A 279 1.19 2.91 -24.20
N ASN A 280 1.03 4.22 -24.10
CA ASN A 280 0.00 4.92 -24.84
C ASN A 280 0.55 5.24 -26.24
N PRO A 281 -0.05 4.67 -27.32
CA PRO A 281 0.49 4.78 -28.67
C PRO A 281 0.48 6.22 -29.20
N TYR A 282 -0.40 7.09 -28.68
CA TYR A 282 -0.48 8.48 -29.12
C TYR A 282 0.78 9.28 -28.73
N TYR A 283 1.28 9.09 -27.51
CA TYR A 283 2.51 9.76 -27.07
C TYR A 283 3.75 9.21 -27.80
N LEU A 284 3.76 7.91 -28.13
CA LEU A 284 4.85 7.30 -28.90
C LEU A 284 4.85 7.80 -30.35
N LEU A 285 3.67 7.93 -30.98
CA LEU A 285 3.56 8.49 -32.31
C LEU A 285 3.95 9.97 -32.32
N ALA A 286 3.50 10.75 -31.34
CA ALA A 286 3.82 12.17 -31.22
C ALA A 286 5.33 12.40 -31.11
N SER A 287 6.03 11.65 -30.25
CA SER A 287 7.49 11.76 -30.12
C SER A 287 8.22 11.37 -31.41
N LEU A 288 7.74 10.33 -32.11
CA LEU A 288 8.29 9.92 -33.40
C LEU A 288 8.11 10.98 -34.48
N CYS A 289 6.93 11.63 -34.54
CA CYS A 289 6.69 12.76 -35.43
C CYS A 289 7.61 13.94 -35.13
N VAL A 290 7.80 14.30 -33.85
CA VAL A 290 8.72 15.38 -33.46
C VAL A 290 10.17 15.07 -33.88
N MET A 291 10.63 13.83 -33.67
CA MET A 291 11.95 13.39 -34.13
C MET A 291 12.09 13.52 -35.65
N LEU A 292 11.08 13.08 -36.43
CA LEU A 292 11.10 13.22 -37.88
C LEU A 292 11.09 14.67 -38.34
N THR A 293 10.29 15.53 -37.72
CA THR A 293 10.25 16.97 -38.03
C THR A 293 11.61 17.62 -37.82
N ASN A 294 12.33 17.27 -36.75
CA ASN A 294 13.69 17.76 -36.52
C ASN A 294 14.65 17.32 -37.62
N VAL A 295 14.59 16.06 -38.05
CA VAL A 295 15.41 15.56 -39.18
C VAL A 295 15.09 16.34 -40.46
N VAL A 296 13.80 16.55 -40.75
CA VAL A 296 13.36 17.32 -41.93
C VAL A 296 13.78 18.78 -41.86
N ALA A 297 13.78 19.40 -40.68
CA ALA A 297 14.22 20.78 -40.48
C ALA A 297 15.74 20.96 -40.70
N VAL A 298 16.53 19.93 -40.37
CA VAL A 298 18.00 19.95 -40.54
C VAL A 298 18.41 19.64 -41.99
N LEU A 299 17.64 18.83 -42.74
CA LEU A 299 17.97 18.46 -44.12
C LEU A 299 18.27 19.65 -45.07
N PRO A 300 17.50 20.76 -45.06
CA PRO A 300 17.79 21.93 -45.87
C PRO A 300 19.16 22.59 -45.59
N LEU A 301 19.71 22.45 -44.39
CA LEU A 301 21.05 22.97 -44.06
C LEU A 301 22.15 22.23 -44.84
N TYR A 302 21.88 21.01 -45.29
CA TYR A 302 22.79 20.23 -46.15
C TYR A 302 22.52 20.47 -47.64
N PHE A 303 21.50 21.24 -48.01
CA PHE A 303 21.21 21.55 -49.40
C PHE A 303 22.28 22.49 -49.95
N GLY A 304 23.01 22.03 -50.98
CA GLY A 304 24.15 22.76 -51.55
C GLY A 304 25.52 22.29 -51.03
N TRP A 305 25.59 21.38 -50.05
CA TRP A 305 26.86 20.77 -49.64
C TRP A 305 27.57 20.08 -50.82
N TRP A 306 26.80 19.53 -51.76
CA TRP A 306 27.29 18.90 -52.99
C TRP A 306 27.84 19.86 -54.04
N HIS A 307 27.57 21.17 -53.93
CA HIS A 307 28.13 22.19 -54.83
C HIS A 307 29.51 22.66 -54.37
N LEU A 308 29.96 22.27 -53.18
CA LEU A 308 31.36 22.46 -52.80
C LEU A 308 32.20 21.48 -53.62
N GLY A 309 32.86 22.01 -54.65
CA GLY A 309 33.74 21.25 -55.56
C GLY A 309 35.01 20.67 -54.92
N ARG A 310 35.03 20.52 -53.58
CA ARG A 310 36.11 19.91 -52.80
C ARG A 310 35.54 19.14 -51.62
N VAL A 311 36.27 18.13 -51.15
CA VAL A 311 35.92 17.43 -49.90
C VAL A 311 36.21 18.37 -48.74
N VAL A 312 35.17 18.99 -48.19
CA VAL A 312 35.31 19.85 -47.01
C VAL A 312 35.23 18.98 -45.77
N SER A 313 36.31 18.93 -45.00
CA SER A 313 36.28 18.35 -43.67
C SER A 313 35.98 19.44 -42.65
N MET A 314 35.19 19.15 -41.61
CA MET A 314 35.10 20.02 -40.43
C MET A 314 36.34 19.88 -39.54
N SER A 315 37.52 19.68 -40.14
CA SER A 315 38.75 19.58 -39.39
C SER A 315 39.06 20.95 -38.75
N PRO A 316 39.69 20.97 -37.57
CA PRO A 316 40.10 22.21 -36.92
C PRO A 316 40.99 23.10 -37.79
N LEU A 317 41.79 22.50 -38.69
CA LEU A 317 42.68 23.23 -39.61
C LEU A 317 41.92 23.97 -40.71
N GLU A 318 40.93 23.32 -41.33
CA GLU A 318 40.06 23.99 -42.31
C GLU A 318 39.23 25.09 -41.66
N THR A 319 38.72 24.83 -40.45
CA THR A 319 38.00 25.82 -39.65
C THR A 319 38.90 27.02 -39.32
N ALA A 320 40.14 26.78 -38.89
CA ALA A 320 41.11 27.83 -38.59
C ALA A 320 41.46 28.68 -39.83
N LYS A 321 41.58 28.07 -41.02
CA LYS A 321 41.77 28.82 -42.28
C LYS A 321 40.53 29.64 -42.64
N ALA A 322 39.31 29.11 -42.44
CA ALA A 322 38.07 29.82 -42.69
C ALA A 322 37.95 31.09 -41.82
N PHE A 323 38.42 31.03 -40.58
CA PHE A 323 38.53 32.19 -39.68
C PHE A 323 39.75 33.10 -39.96
N ARG A 324 40.46 32.88 -41.08
CA ARG A 324 41.65 33.65 -41.48
C ARG A 324 42.75 33.65 -40.41
N SER A 325 42.96 32.52 -39.75
CA SER A 325 44.06 32.38 -38.78
C SER A 325 45.40 32.76 -39.44
N PRO A 326 46.22 33.61 -38.79
CA PRO A 326 47.51 34.05 -39.33
C PRO A 326 48.46 32.87 -39.55
N LEU A 327 48.32 31.79 -38.76
CA LEU A 327 49.09 30.56 -38.92
C LEU A 327 48.86 29.87 -40.28
N MET A 328 47.72 30.15 -40.91
CA MET A 328 47.29 29.57 -42.19
C MET A 328 47.37 30.58 -43.32
N ALA A 329 47.99 31.75 -43.14
CA ALA A 329 48.02 32.81 -44.14
C ALA A 329 48.65 32.32 -45.47
N ASP A 330 49.71 31.52 -45.38
CA ASP A 330 50.46 31.00 -46.53
C ASP A 330 49.81 29.80 -47.23
N ALA A 331 48.79 29.17 -46.62
CA ALA A 331 48.07 28.05 -47.23
C ALA A 331 47.13 28.53 -48.35
N GLY A 332 47.05 27.81 -49.47
CA GLY A 332 46.16 28.15 -50.58
C GLY A 332 44.68 28.16 -50.16
N SER A 333 43.88 29.08 -50.71
CA SER A 333 42.47 29.27 -50.33
C SER A 333 41.56 28.08 -50.61
N ASN A 334 41.98 27.15 -51.46
CA ASN A 334 41.25 25.96 -51.88
C ASN A 334 42.05 24.65 -51.68
N GLU A 335 43.05 24.64 -50.80
CA GLU A 335 43.81 23.40 -50.57
C GLU A 335 43.01 22.35 -49.77
N GLU A 336 43.30 21.07 -50.05
CA GLU A 336 42.80 19.93 -49.29
C GLU A 336 43.55 19.83 -47.94
N LEU A 337 43.00 19.12 -46.96
CA LEU A 337 43.58 18.98 -45.62
C LEU A 337 45.07 18.62 -45.63
N GLY A 338 45.50 17.73 -46.54
CA GLY A 338 46.91 17.37 -46.69
C GLY A 338 47.80 18.53 -47.16
N GLY A 339 47.25 19.46 -47.95
CA GLY A 339 47.90 20.71 -48.33
C GLY A 339 47.98 21.70 -47.17
N LEU A 340 46.89 21.88 -46.42
CA LEU A 340 46.88 22.73 -45.22
C LEU A 340 47.91 22.26 -44.18
N VAL A 341 47.98 20.95 -43.92
CA VAL A 341 48.96 20.38 -42.99
C VAL A 341 50.40 20.63 -43.46
N ARG A 342 50.66 20.53 -44.78
CA ARG A 342 51.99 20.84 -45.35
C ARG A 342 52.33 22.32 -45.27
N ALA A 343 51.35 23.21 -45.46
CA ALA A 343 51.55 24.65 -45.39
C ALA A 343 51.81 25.13 -43.94
N VAL A 344 51.19 24.48 -42.95
CA VAL A 344 51.50 24.71 -41.54
C VAL A 344 52.86 24.13 -41.18
N GLY A 345 53.22 22.97 -41.74
CA GLY A 345 54.49 22.29 -41.49
C GLY A 345 54.71 21.99 -40.01
N GLU A 346 55.98 21.97 -39.59
CA GLU A 346 56.38 21.78 -38.18
C GLU A 346 56.40 23.10 -37.37
N LYS A 347 55.54 24.08 -37.72
CA LYS A 347 55.47 25.33 -36.96
C LYS A 347 54.98 25.06 -35.54
N ARG A 348 55.84 25.33 -34.57
CA ARG A 348 55.51 25.21 -33.14
C ARG A 348 54.62 26.39 -32.75
N VAL A 349 53.44 26.09 -32.21
CA VAL A 349 52.53 27.08 -31.66
C VAL A 349 52.55 27.01 -30.15
N ARG A 350 52.59 28.16 -29.48
CA ARG A 350 52.38 28.27 -28.04
C ARG A 350 50.96 28.78 -27.79
N TYR A 351 50.24 28.11 -26.89
CA TYR A 351 48.93 28.55 -26.43
C TYR A 351 49.14 29.38 -25.15
N GLY A 352 48.70 30.65 -25.15
CA GLY A 352 48.78 31.52 -23.99
C GLY A 352 47.60 32.49 -23.93
N ALA A 353 47.10 32.75 -22.72
CA ALA A 353 46.11 33.79 -22.46
C ALA A 353 46.83 35.08 -22.06
N VAL A 354 46.51 36.19 -22.72
CA VAL A 354 47.03 37.52 -22.34
C VAL A 354 45.95 38.22 -21.51
N VAL A 355 46.22 38.50 -20.24
CA VAL A 355 45.29 39.24 -19.37
C VAL A 355 45.47 40.73 -19.62
N ALA A 356 44.46 41.37 -20.22
CA ALA A 356 44.47 42.80 -20.49
C ALA A 356 44.06 43.58 -19.23
N GLN A 357 45.01 44.25 -18.56
CA GLN A 357 44.66 45.23 -17.53
C GLN A 357 44.25 46.56 -18.19
N GLY A 358 42.95 46.84 -18.19
CA GLY A 358 42.41 48.19 -18.22
C GLY A 358 42.77 49.07 -19.43
N GLY A 359 42.33 48.67 -20.63
CA GLY A 359 42.36 49.51 -21.83
C GLY A 359 41.90 48.73 -23.04
N ALA A 360 41.17 49.37 -23.96
CA ALA A 360 40.74 48.73 -25.21
C ALA A 360 41.98 48.37 -26.06
N LEU A 361 42.36 47.10 -26.06
CA LEU A 361 43.47 46.60 -26.87
C LEU A 361 43.01 46.37 -28.32
N GLU A 362 43.77 46.94 -29.24
CA GLU A 362 43.65 46.72 -30.68
C GLU A 362 44.51 45.49 -31.07
N GLN A 363 44.11 44.75 -32.11
CA GLN A 363 44.72 43.47 -32.51
C GLN A 363 46.24 43.55 -32.82
N SER A 364 46.79 44.76 -32.93
CA SER A 364 48.22 45.04 -33.07
C SER A 364 49.06 44.77 -31.82
N ASP A 365 48.47 44.64 -30.63
CA ASP A 365 49.25 44.43 -29.40
C ASP A 365 49.80 42.99 -29.22
N CYS A 366 49.33 42.00 -30.00
CA CYS A 366 49.96 40.67 -30.02
C CYS A 366 51.31 40.66 -30.77
N GLN A 367 51.80 41.79 -31.31
CA GLN A 367 52.95 41.87 -32.22
C GLN A 367 54.13 42.72 -31.69
N ARG A 368 54.11 43.07 -30.40
CA ARG A 368 55.15 43.90 -29.77
C ARG A 368 56.28 43.02 -29.20
N ASP A 369 57.43 43.01 -29.88
CA ASP A 369 58.70 42.37 -29.48
C ASP A 369 59.42 43.13 -28.35
N ASP A 370 58.70 43.58 -27.32
CA ASP A 370 59.33 44.23 -26.16
C ASP A 370 59.64 43.19 -25.08
N ALA A 371 60.87 42.67 -25.13
CA ALA A 371 61.51 41.95 -24.03
C ALA A 371 61.77 42.91 -22.85
N GLN A 372 60.71 43.38 -22.19
CA GLN A 372 60.81 44.00 -20.87
C GLN A 372 60.46 42.96 -19.80
N ARG A 373 61.49 42.57 -19.06
CA ARG A 373 61.40 41.82 -17.80
C ARG A 373 60.42 42.53 -16.86
N PHE A 374 59.24 41.95 -16.68
CA PHE A 374 58.48 42.18 -15.44
C PHE A 374 59.24 41.46 -14.32
N SER A 375 59.96 42.25 -13.52
CA SER A 375 60.48 41.83 -12.23
C SER A 375 59.29 41.51 -11.35
N ALA A 376 59.16 40.24 -10.96
CA ALA A 376 58.24 39.82 -9.93
C ALA A 376 58.67 40.48 -8.61
N ASP A 377 57.83 41.38 -8.10
CA ASP A 377 57.85 41.71 -6.68
C ASP A 377 56.40 41.94 -6.23
N GLY A 378 55.95 41.06 -5.33
CA GLY A 378 54.72 41.20 -4.54
C GLY A 378 53.42 40.69 -5.20
N GLY A 379 52.94 39.52 -4.76
CA GLY A 379 51.53 39.13 -4.98
C GLY A 379 51.27 37.64 -5.13
N GLU A 380 51.72 36.84 -4.17
CA GLU A 380 51.31 35.43 -4.02
C GLU A 380 49.88 35.40 -3.44
N ALA A 381 48.86 35.11 -4.26
CA ALA A 381 47.63 34.41 -3.90
C ALA A 381 46.58 34.48 -5.02
N VAL A 382 45.76 33.43 -5.10
CA VAL A 382 44.49 33.33 -5.85
C VAL A 382 44.60 32.88 -7.33
N VAL A 383 45.14 31.68 -7.58
CA VAL A 383 44.57 30.72 -8.55
C VAL A 383 44.90 29.29 -8.08
N GLN A 384 44.34 28.89 -6.93
CA GLN A 384 44.39 27.50 -6.48
C GLN A 384 43.13 27.18 -5.67
N HIS A 385 41.99 27.19 -6.34
CA HIS A 385 40.77 26.56 -5.86
C HIS A 385 39.88 26.30 -7.07
N ILE A 386 39.23 25.13 -7.11
CA ILE A 386 38.44 24.55 -8.21
C ILE A 386 39.25 23.63 -9.14
N VAL A 387 40.12 22.79 -8.59
CA VAL A 387 40.32 21.41 -9.08
C VAL A 387 40.74 20.60 -7.86
N ASP A 388 39.78 20.11 -7.07
CA ASP A 388 39.96 18.98 -6.14
C ASP A 388 38.60 18.66 -5.53
N HIS A 389 37.81 17.82 -6.21
CA HIS A 389 36.86 16.87 -5.62
C HIS A 389 36.17 16.08 -6.74
N GLN A 390 36.90 15.15 -7.38
CA GLN A 390 36.27 13.99 -8.01
C GLN A 390 37.30 12.91 -8.35
N GLU A 391 37.32 11.85 -7.53
CA GLU A 391 37.60 10.43 -7.83
C GLU A 391 37.91 9.74 -6.48
N LEU A 392 37.02 8.96 -5.87
CA LEU A 392 36.78 7.51 -6.02
C LEU A 392 35.60 7.20 -5.05
N GLY A 393 34.66 6.28 -5.20
CA GLY A 393 34.47 5.13 -6.08
C GLY A 393 33.59 4.11 -5.34
N ALA A 394 32.38 3.88 -5.86
CA ALA A 394 31.54 2.66 -5.79
C ALA A 394 31.03 2.06 -4.44
N ARG A 395 29.69 2.10 -4.24
CA ARG A 395 28.88 0.87 -3.98
C ARG A 395 27.36 1.06 -4.15
N SER A 396 26.83 0.36 -5.16
CA SER A 396 25.54 -0.36 -5.24
C SER A 396 24.43 -0.13 -4.19
N SER A 397 23.25 0.35 -4.63
CA SER A 397 22.02 -0.45 -4.78
C SER A 397 20.73 0.39 -4.69
N SER A 398 19.90 0.19 -5.72
CA SER A 398 18.45 0.44 -5.90
C SER A 398 17.64 1.15 -4.80
N GLY A 399 17.11 2.32 -5.15
CA GLY A 399 15.95 2.95 -4.50
C GLY A 399 15.55 4.23 -5.24
N ALA A 400 14.59 4.14 -6.16
CA ALA A 400 14.05 5.31 -6.85
C ALA A 400 12.73 5.72 -6.18
N GLU A 401 12.84 6.66 -5.24
CA GLU A 401 11.73 7.42 -4.69
C GLU A 401 11.70 8.79 -5.41
N ALA A 402 10.54 9.15 -5.94
CA ALA A 402 10.33 10.36 -6.71
C ALA A 402 10.05 11.56 -5.78
N ILE A 403 10.82 12.64 -5.92
CA ILE A 403 10.56 13.96 -5.32
C ILE A 403 10.80 15.03 -6.41
N PRO A 404 9.96 16.10 -6.50
CA PRO A 404 9.66 16.76 -7.75
C PRO A 404 10.61 17.91 -8.12
N LEU A 405 10.70 18.15 -9.44
CA LEU A 405 11.36 19.28 -10.09
C LEU A 405 10.77 20.63 -9.61
N LYS A 406 11.59 21.47 -8.98
CA LYS A 406 11.39 22.92 -8.90
C LYS A 406 12.05 23.56 -10.12
N ALA A 407 11.29 24.40 -10.81
CA ALA A 407 11.75 25.22 -11.91
C ALA A 407 12.88 26.16 -11.44
N PHE A 408 13.95 26.22 -12.24
CA PHE A 408 14.98 27.26 -12.15
C PHE A 408 14.63 28.31 -13.19
N GLU A 409 14.37 29.51 -12.71
CA GLU A 409 14.11 30.73 -13.47
C GLU A 409 15.47 31.44 -13.62
N GLU A 410 15.90 31.69 -14.86
CA GLU A 410 17.10 32.47 -15.16
C GLU A 410 16.81 33.95 -14.93
N ASP A 411 17.65 34.60 -14.13
CA ASP A 411 17.69 36.06 -14.02
C ASP A 411 19.10 36.52 -14.40
N GLU A 412 19.22 37.13 -15.58
CA GLU A 412 20.40 37.84 -16.06
C GLU A 412 20.50 39.21 -15.38
N SER A 413 21.64 39.53 -14.74
CA SER A 413 22.25 40.86 -14.92
C SER A 413 23.64 41.02 -14.28
N VAL A 414 24.59 41.35 -15.16
CA VAL A 414 25.67 42.35 -15.05
C VAL A 414 26.85 42.11 -14.08
N GLY A 415 28.05 42.02 -14.68
CA GLY A 415 29.22 42.74 -14.18
C GLY A 415 30.58 42.08 -14.39
N GLY A 416 31.34 42.53 -15.39
CA GLY A 416 32.80 42.33 -15.46
C GLY A 416 33.25 41.12 -16.29
N GLY A 417 32.94 41.11 -17.59
CA GLY A 417 33.47 40.11 -18.51
C GLY A 417 34.91 40.43 -18.89
N ASP A 418 35.88 39.78 -18.26
CA ASP A 418 37.24 39.68 -18.80
C ASP A 418 37.15 39.04 -20.20
N ARG A 419 37.50 39.82 -21.23
CA ARG A 419 37.55 39.32 -22.60
C ARG A 419 38.86 38.57 -22.79
N LEU A 420 38.79 37.25 -22.77
CA LEU A 420 39.89 36.37 -23.13
C LEU A 420 40.11 36.44 -24.65
N ILE A 421 41.27 36.96 -25.06
CA ILE A 421 41.74 36.91 -26.45
C ILE A 421 42.89 35.89 -26.50
N LEU A 422 42.71 34.85 -27.29
CA LEU A 422 43.77 33.89 -27.62
C LEU A 422 44.68 34.52 -28.70
N CYS A 423 45.88 34.96 -28.33
CA CYS A 423 46.91 35.36 -29.30
C CYS A 423 47.69 34.11 -29.75
N LEU A 424 47.90 33.96 -31.06
CA LEU A 424 48.86 33.01 -31.64
C LEU A 424 50.06 33.82 -32.12
N THR A 425 51.24 33.60 -31.54
CA THR A 425 52.50 34.22 -31.99
C THR A 425 53.44 33.20 -32.61
N GLU A 426 54.13 33.59 -33.67
CA GLU A 426 55.12 32.78 -34.38
C GLU A 426 56.49 32.97 -33.74
N GLU A 427 57.10 31.90 -33.26
CA GLU A 427 58.42 31.93 -32.60
C GLU A 427 59.51 32.03 -33.67
N LYS A 428 60.20 33.18 -33.78
CA LYS A 428 61.40 33.31 -34.63
C LYS A 428 62.59 32.65 -33.95
N ASP A 429 63.20 31.69 -34.62
CA ASP A 429 64.34 30.91 -34.14
C ASP A 429 65.54 31.79 -33.77
N GLY A 430 65.90 31.79 -32.49
CA GLY A 430 67.11 32.45 -32.04
C GLY A 430 67.28 32.55 -30.52
N LEU A 431 67.35 31.43 -29.80
CA LEU A 431 68.26 31.13 -28.68
C LEU A 431 67.82 29.85 -27.94
N PRO A 432 68.74 28.99 -27.44
CA PRO A 432 68.38 27.78 -26.71
C PRO A 432 67.86 28.09 -25.29
N PRO A 433 66.85 27.37 -24.80
CA PRO A 433 66.31 27.55 -23.44
C PRO A 433 67.26 26.97 -22.37
N PRO A 434 67.27 27.53 -21.14
CA PRO A 434 68.03 26.98 -20.02
C PRO A 434 67.40 25.69 -19.49
N PRO A 435 68.18 24.80 -18.84
CA PRO A 435 67.72 23.48 -18.44
C PRO A 435 66.86 23.58 -17.18
N GLY A 436 65.66 22.99 -17.23
CA GLY A 436 64.92 22.62 -16.04
C GLY A 436 63.49 23.14 -16.01
N ARG A 437 62.55 22.35 -16.54
CA ARG A 437 61.31 21.92 -15.88
C ARG A 437 60.56 20.95 -16.80
N GLY A 438 60.05 19.89 -16.19
CA GLY A 438 59.52 18.71 -16.88
C GLY A 438 58.28 18.98 -17.71
N ASN A 439 58.20 18.25 -18.82
CA ASN A 439 57.06 18.22 -19.74
C ASN A 439 55.84 17.59 -19.06
N LEU A 440 54.73 18.31 -19.04
CA LEU A 440 53.39 17.74 -18.98
C LEU A 440 52.90 17.61 -20.42
N TYR A 441 52.75 16.37 -20.87
CA TYR A 441 52.09 16.03 -22.13
C TYR A 441 50.60 15.86 -21.88
N PHE A 442 49.78 16.45 -22.76
CA PHE A 442 48.46 15.93 -23.13
C PHE A 442 48.54 15.46 -24.57
#